data_AF-A0A6C0HBI3-F1
#
_entry.id   AF-A0A6C0HBI3-F1
#
_cell.length_a   1.000
_cell.length_b   1.000
_cell.length_c   1.000
_cell.angle_alpha   90.00
_cell.angle_beta   90.00
_cell.angle_gamma   90.00
#
_symmetry.space_group_name_H-M   'P 1'
#
loop_
_entity.id
_entity.type
_entity.pdbx_description
1 polymer ?
#
loop_
_entity_poly.entity_id
_entity_poly.type
_entity_poly.pdbx_seq_one_letter_code
_entity_poly.pdbx_strand_id
1 'polypeptide(L)'
;MASTRNKNTPGDYASEKKANQTQVDYNTYHSYGVPSVNYLPGDGLLSGKVASASLSNNFCDIESYLRGIGSTNLETPQPEIVPSIKQLKSLDIMDKTPLIIPGDLIVENGQRPFRGIQ
;
A
#
# COMPACT_ATOMS: atom_id res chain seq x y z
N MET A 1 9.06 -5.95 50.18
CA MET A 1 9.07 -6.21 48.73
C MET A 1 10.15 -7.23 48.40
N ALA A 2 9.82 -8.52 48.38
CA ALA A 2 10.76 -9.57 48.00
C ALA A 2 10.19 -10.30 46.79
N SER A 3 10.73 -10.01 45.60
CA SER A 3 10.46 -10.79 44.40
C SER A 3 11.27 -12.09 44.52
N THR A 4 10.64 -13.17 44.99
CA THR A 4 11.27 -14.49 45.17
C THR A 4 11.46 -15.27 43.87
N ARG A 5 11.01 -14.72 42.73
CA ARG A 5 11.24 -15.32 41.41
C ARG A 5 12.56 -14.83 40.82
N ASN A 6 13.50 -15.76 40.61
CA ASN A 6 14.69 -15.54 39.83
C ASN A 6 14.35 -15.52 38.33
N LYS A 7 13.84 -14.38 37.82
CA LYS A 7 13.48 -14.22 36.39
C LYS A 7 14.67 -14.25 35.43
N ASN A 8 15.90 -14.32 35.94
CA ASN A 8 17.13 -14.19 35.16
C ASN A 8 17.84 -15.53 34.95
N THR A 9 17.18 -16.66 35.27
CA THR A 9 17.76 -17.96 34.90
C THR A 9 17.73 -18.11 33.37
N PRO A 10 18.74 -18.77 32.77
CA PRO A 10 18.72 -19.03 31.33
C PRO A 10 17.46 -19.76 30.86
N GLY A 11 16.87 -20.62 31.70
CA GLY A 11 15.64 -21.36 31.40
C GLY A 11 14.39 -20.48 31.39
N ASP A 12 14.26 -19.54 32.34
CA ASP A 12 13.15 -18.59 32.37
C ASP A 12 13.22 -17.63 31.17
N TYR A 13 14.41 -17.13 30.86
CA TYR A 13 14.63 -16.27 29.69
C TYR A 13 14.31 -17.01 28.37
N ALA A 14 14.74 -18.26 28.22
CA ALA A 14 14.43 -19.07 27.04
C ALA A 14 12.92 -19.32 26.90
N SER A 15 12.22 -19.53 28.02
CA SER A 15 10.77 -19.74 28.04
C SER A 15 10.01 -18.47 27.67
N GLU A 16 10.42 -17.32 28.19
CA GLU A 16 9.86 -16.02 27.83
C GLU A 16 10.09 -15.69 26.36
N LYS A 17 11.31 -15.91 25.85
CA LYS A 17 11.62 -15.75 24.43
C LYS A 17 10.73 -16.63 23.57
N LYS A 18 10.54 -17.91 23.95
CA LYS A 18 9.67 -18.84 23.23
C LYS A 18 8.21 -18.38 23.25
N ALA A 19 7.71 -17.91 24.39
CA ALA A 19 6.35 -17.38 24.51
C ALA A 19 6.14 -16.17 23.60
N ASN A 20 7.07 -15.21 23.63
CA ASN A 20 7.05 -14.04 22.74
C ASN A 20 7.09 -14.44 21.27
N GLN A 21 7.96 -15.39 20.90
CA GLN A 21 8.06 -15.89 19.53
C GLN A 21 6.75 -16.55 19.08
N THR A 22 6.16 -17.39 19.92
CA THR A 22 4.88 -18.06 19.63
C THR A 22 3.74 -17.06 19.47
N GLN A 23 3.73 -16.00 20.29
CA GLN A 23 2.74 -14.94 20.19
C GLN A 23 2.90 -14.14 18.90
N VAL A 24 4.14 -13.83 18.50
CA VAL A 24 4.41 -13.21 17.19
C VAL A 24 3.93 -14.13 16.08
N ASP A 25 4.34 -15.38 16.08
CA ASP A 25 4.00 -16.38 15.05
C ASP A 25 2.48 -16.50 14.88
N TYR A 26 1.74 -16.56 15.99
CA TYR A 26 0.27 -16.62 15.98
C TYR A 26 -0.35 -15.34 15.40
N ASN A 27 0.10 -14.17 15.85
CA ASN A 27 -0.45 -12.88 15.41
C ASN A 27 -0.10 -12.55 13.95
N THR A 28 1.05 -13.01 13.46
CA THR A 28 1.49 -12.82 12.07
C THR A 28 1.13 -13.99 11.16
N TYR A 29 0.40 -15.00 11.68
CA TYR A 29 0.06 -16.18 10.90
C TYR A 29 -0.80 -15.80 9.69
N HIS A 30 -0.35 -16.23 8.51
CA HIS A 30 -0.90 -15.82 7.22
C HIS A 30 -2.43 -16.00 7.11
N SER A 31 -2.98 -17.06 7.73
CA SER A 31 -4.41 -17.37 7.65
C SER A 31 -5.33 -16.36 8.34
N TYR A 32 -4.84 -15.58 9.30
CA TYR A 32 -5.69 -14.64 10.06
C TYR A 32 -5.83 -13.27 9.41
N GLY A 33 -4.96 -12.92 8.44
CA GLY A 33 -4.90 -11.55 7.92
C GLY A 33 -4.64 -11.40 6.43
N VAL A 34 -4.33 -12.47 5.70
CA VAL A 34 -4.02 -12.40 4.27
C VAL A 34 -5.06 -13.20 3.48
N PRO A 35 -5.83 -12.56 2.58
CA PRO A 35 -6.75 -13.26 1.70
C PRO A 35 -6.02 -14.28 0.83
N SER A 36 -6.66 -15.42 0.53
CA SER A 36 -6.13 -16.42 -0.40
C SER A 36 -5.97 -15.85 -1.82
N VAL A 37 -6.85 -14.93 -2.21
CA VAL A 37 -6.82 -14.25 -3.50
C VAL A 37 -7.09 -12.76 -3.30
N ASN A 38 -6.24 -11.92 -3.89
CA ASN A 38 -6.38 -10.47 -3.87
C ASN A 38 -6.75 -9.99 -5.27
N TYR A 39 -7.89 -9.31 -5.37
CA TYR A 39 -8.35 -8.63 -6.58
C TYR A 39 -8.59 -7.15 -6.31
N LEU A 40 -8.48 -6.34 -7.35
CA LEU A 40 -8.93 -4.97 -7.31
C LEU A 40 -10.47 -4.95 -7.37
N PRO A 41 -11.11 -4.00 -6.68
CA PRO A 41 -12.57 -3.97 -6.55
C PRO A 41 -13.31 -3.70 -7.87
N GLY A 42 -12.61 -3.23 -8.91
CA GLY A 42 -13.22 -3.07 -10.21
C GLY A 42 -14.52 -2.28 -10.20
N ASP A 43 -15.49 -2.77 -10.96
CA ASP A 43 -16.77 -2.13 -11.16
C ASP A 43 -17.91 -2.80 -10.40
N GLY A 44 -18.51 -2.05 -9.48
CA GLY A 44 -19.66 -2.49 -8.68
C GLY A 44 -19.31 -3.05 -7.30
N LEU A 45 -18.02 -3.26 -6.98
CA LEU A 45 -17.58 -3.55 -5.61
C LEU A 45 -16.97 -2.32 -4.93
N LEU A 46 -17.07 -2.31 -3.60
CA LEU A 46 -16.36 -1.36 -2.75
C LEU A 46 -14.91 -1.79 -2.57
N SER A 47 -14.02 -0.81 -2.43
CA SER A 47 -12.62 -1.08 -2.12
C SER A 47 -12.49 -1.83 -0.80
N GLY A 48 -11.99 -3.07 -0.88
CA GLY A 48 -11.65 -3.89 0.27
C GLY A 48 -10.32 -3.49 0.89
N LYS A 49 -10.01 -4.08 2.05
CA LYS A 49 -8.68 -3.93 2.66
C LYS A 49 -7.68 -4.85 1.96
N VAL A 50 -6.74 -4.26 1.24
CA VAL A 50 -5.61 -4.97 0.61
C VAL A 50 -4.36 -4.66 1.40
N ALA A 51 -3.62 -5.71 1.78
CA ALA A 51 -2.34 -5.55 2.47
C ALA A 51 -1.29 -4.94 1.52
N SER A 52 -0.40 -4.10 2.06
CA SER A 52 0.71 -3.49 1.31
C SER A 52 1.63 -4.55 0.67
N ALA A 53 1.85 -5.67 1.37
CA ALA A 53 2.58 -6.83 0.85
C ALA A 53 1.91 -7.51 -0.36
N SER A 54 0.60 -7.34 -0.55
CA SER A 54 -0.13 -7.85 -1.72
C SER A 54 -0.01 -6.93 -2.94
N LEU A 55 0.34 -5.65 -2.74
CA LEU A 55 0.45 -4.65 -3.81
C LEU A 55 1.84 -4.59 -4.44
N SER A 56 2.89 -4.87 -3.67
CA SER A 56 4.28 -4.80 -4.16
C SER A 56 5.20 -5.74 -3.40
N ASN A 57 6.33 -6.12 -4.02
CA ASN A 57 7.35 -6.94 -3.36
C ASN A 57 8.21 -6.12 -2.38
N ASN A 58 8.44 -4.84 -2.68
CA ASN A 58 9.25 -3.91 -1.89
C ASN A 58 8.38 -2.85 -1.20
N PHE A 59 7.26 -3.27 -0.62
CA PHE A 59 6.28 -2.37 0.00
C PHE A 59 6.85 -1.51 1.13
N CYS A 60 7.75 -2.06 1.96
CA CYS A 60 8.41 -1.30 3.04
C CYS A 60 9.29 -0.16 2.52
N ASP A 61 10.04 -0.40 1.45
CA ASP A 61 10.94 0.60 0.87
C ASP A 61 10.12 1.72 0.22
N ILE A 62 9.08 1.36 -0.54
CA ILE A 62 8.15 2.31 -1.14
C ILE A 62 7.48 3.15 -0.03
N GLU A 63 6.97 2.52 1.04
CA GLU A 63 6.34 3.24 2.14
C GLU A 63 7.33 4.20 2.83
N SER A 64 8.55 3.75 3.10
CA SER A 64 9.58 4.58 3.73
C SER A 64 9.91 5.80 2.87
N TYR A 65 10.03 5.60 1.55
CA TYR A 65 10.22 6.68 0.58
C TYR A 65 9.06 7.67 0.56
N LEU A 66 7.82 7.17 0.47
CA LEU A 66 6.61 8.01 0.45
C LEU A 66 6.42 8.80 1.76
N ARG A 67 6.87 8.25 2.89
CA ARG A 67 6.90 8.95 4.18
C ARG A 67 8.05 9.96 4.30
N GLY A 68 8.96 10.00 3.32
CA GLY A 68 10.13 10.89 3.32
C GLY A 68 11.21 10.50 4.34
N ILE A 69 11.22 9.25 4.80
CA ILE A 69 12.22 8.75 5.75
C ILE A 69 13.58 8.74 5.05
N GLY A 70 14.55 9.49 5.56
CA GLY A 70 15.89 9.61 4.97
C GLY A 70 16.06 10.78 3.99
N SER A 71 15.01 11.54 3.71
CA SER A 71 15.04 12.68 2.78
C SER A 71 15.99 13.82 3.19
N THR A 72 16.29 13.94 4.49
CA THR A 72 17.20 14.97 5.05
C THR A 72 18.59 14.43 5.36
N ASN A 73 18.91 13.20 4.97
CA ASN A 73 20.23 12.61 5.20
C ASN A 73 21.26 13.19 4.21
N LEU A 74 22.12 14.08 4.71
CA LEU A 74 23.15 14.77 3.93
C LEU A 74 24.47 13.99 3.84
N GLU A 75 24.66 12.97 4.67
CA GLU A 75 25.89 12.16 4.71
C GLU A 75 25.78 10.96 3.76
N THR A 76 24.63 10.29 3.75
CA THR A 76 24.34 9.17 2.87
C THR A 76 23.04 9.41 2.12
N PRO A 77 23.09 9.98 0.90
CA PRO A 77 21.92 10.19 0.09
C PRO A 77 21.15 8.89 -0.10
N GLN A 78 19.83 8.94 0.10
CA GLN A 78 18.98 7.78 -0.08
C GLN A 78 19.00 7.34 -1.56
N PRO A 79 19.21 6.05 -1.85
CA PRO A 79 19.19 5.56 -3.22
C PRO A 79 17.79 5.69 -3.82
N GLU A 80 17.72 5.84 -5.13
CA GLU A 80 16.45 5.85 -5.86
C GLU A 80 15.75 4.49 -5.72
N ILE A 81 14.47 4.51 -5.36
CA ILE A 81 13.68 3.31 -5.13
C ILE A 81 12.82 3.04 -6.36
N VAL A 82 13.07 1.90 -7.01
CA VAL A 82 12.25 1.41 -8.13
C VAL A 82 11.12 0.55 -7.57
N PRO A 83 9.83 0.94 -7.73
CA PRO A 83 8.72 0.18 -7.18
C PRO A 83 8.49 -1.13 -7.95
N SER A 84 8.47 -2.26 -7.23
CA SER A 84 8.16 -3.60 -7.76
C SER A 84 6.69 -3.93 -7.51
N ILE A 85 5.82 -3.39 -8.36
CA ILE A 85 4.36 -3.48 -8.23
C ILE A 85 3.87 -4.84 -8.74
N LYS A 86 2.98 -5.50 -7.98
CA LYS A 86 2.30 -6.73 -8.38
C LYS A 86 1.09 -6.39 -9.24
N GLN A 87 0.93 -7.06 -10.38
CA GLN A 87 -0.25 -6.91 -11.23
C GLN A 87 -1.42 -7.70 -10.65
N LEU A 88 -2.38 -7.01 -10.04
CA LEU A 88 -3.62 -7.59 -9.52
C LEU A 88 -4.72 -7.50 -10.59
N LYS A 89 -5.56 -8.54 -10.68
CA LYS A 89 -6.72 -8.53 -11.58
C LYS A 89 -7.87 -7.73 -10.97
N SER A 90 -8.67 -7.09 -11.80
CA SER A 90 -9.94 -6.46 -11.41
C SER A 90 -11.04 -7.52 -11.31
N LEU A 91 -11.96 -7.35 -10.37
CA LEU A 91 -13.19 -8.14 -10.27
C LEU A 91 -14.38 -7.22 -10.53
N ASP A 92 -14.91 -7.27 -11.74
CA ASP A 92 -16.02 -6.44 -12.17
C ASP A 92 -17.33 -7.23 -12.04
N ILE A 93 -18.33 -6.65 -11.38
CA ILE A 93 -19.69 -7.22 -11.27
C ILE A 93 -20.56 -6.78 -12.45
N MET A 94 -20.28 -5.60 -12.99
CA MET A 94 -21.04 -5.00 -14.08
C MET A 94 -20.10 -4.39 -15.11
N ASP A 95 -20.55 -4.38 -16.36
CA ASP A 95 -19.84 -3.69 -17.43
C ASP A 95 -20.13 -2.18 -17.36
N LYS A 96 -19.10 -1.34 -17.38
CA LYS A 96 -19.28 0.11 -17.50
C LYS A 96 -19.80 0.49 -18.87
N THR A 97 -20.61 1.54 -18.89
CA THR A 97 -20.86 2.28 -20.13
C THR A 97 -19.53 2.82 -20.66
N PRO A 98 -19.21 2.60 -21.95
CA PRO A 98 -17.97 3.09 -22.52
C PRO A 98 -17.92 4.62 -22.43
N LEU A 99 -16.75 5.15 -22.08
CA LEU A 99 -16.53 6.59 -22.04
C LEU A 99 -16.63 7.14 -23.48
N ILE A 100 -17.67 7.94 -23.73
CA ILE A 100 -17.83 8.66 -25.00
C ILE A 100 -17.09 9.99 -24.85
N ILE A 101 -15.87 10.05 -25.37
CA ILE A 101 -15.11 11.30 -25.46
C ILE A 101 -15.55 12.02 -26.75
N PRO A 102 -15.96 13.30 -26.71
CA PRO A 102 -16.21 14.06 -27.92
C PRO A 102 -14.91 14.18 -28.73
N GLY A 103 -15.01 14.31 -30.05
CA GLY A 103 -13.85 14.58 -30.90
C GLY A 103 -13.12 15.87 -30.48
N ASP A 104 -11.89 16.02 -30.94
CA ASP A 104 -11.06 17.19 -30.64
C ASP A 104 -11.81 18.51 -30.92
N LEU A 105 -11.55 19.52 -30.09
CA LEU A 105 -12.13 20.85 -30.29
C LEU A 105 -11.53 21.49 -31.53
N ILE A 106 -12.27 21.47 -32.63
CA ILE A 106 -11.94 22.22 -33.85
C ILE A 106 -12.51 23.63 -33.69
N VAL A 107 -11.63 24.60 -33.44
CA VAL A 107 -12.01 26.01 -33.41
C VAL A 107 -12.17 26.50 -34.85
N GLU A 108 -13.42 26.73 -35.26
CA GLU A 108 -13.74 27.29 -36.57
C GLU A 108 -13.08 28.66 -36.78
N ASN A 109 -12.42 28.85 -37.92
CA ASN A 109 -11.72 30.11 -38.24
C ASN A 109 -12.68 31.29 -38.50
N GLY A 110 -13.98 31.03 -38.66
CA GLY A 110 -15.01 32.04 -38.94
C GLY A 110 -15.79 32.52 -37.71
N GLN A 111 -15.26 32.36 -36.49
CA GLN A 111 -15.97 32.79 -35.28
C GLN A 111 -16.22 34.30 -35.25
N ARG A 112 -17.39 34.70 -34.75
CA ARG A 112 -17.79 36.12 -34.65
C ARG A 112 -16.74 36.87 -33.82
N PRO A 113 -16.14 37.95 -34.35
CA PRO A 113 -15.15 38.71 -33.60
C PRO A 113 -15.78 39.27 -32.32
N PHE A 114 -15.05 39.12 -31.21
CA PHE A 114 -15.44 39.64 -29.91
C PHE A 114 -15.54 41.16 -29.99
N ARG A 115 -16.77 41.69 -29.95
CA ARG A 115 -17.04 43.13 -29.85
C ARG A 115 -16.98 43.56 -28.38
N GLY A 116 -15.80 43.47 -27.78
CA GLY A 116 -15.51 44.09 -26.48
C GLY A 116 -15.23 45.57 -26.67
N ILE A 117 -15.76 46.39 -25.75
CA ILE A 117 -15.72 47.86 -25.73
C ILE A 117 -14.26 48.35 -25.70
N GLN A 118 -13.91 49.28 -26.60
CA GLN A 118 -12.67 50.06 -26.59
C GLN A 118 -12.62 51.03 -25.41
#